data_AF-C2CFX6-F1
#
_entry.id   AF-C2CFX6-F1
#
_cell.length_a   1.000
_cell.length_b   1.000
_cell.length_c   1.000
_cell.angle_alpha   90.00
_cell.angle_beta   90.00
_cell.angle_gamma   90.00
#
_symmetry.space_group_name_H-M   'P 1'
#
loop_
_entity.id
_entity.type
_entity.pdbx_description
1 polymer ?
#
loop_
_entity_poly.entity_id
_entity_poly.type
_entity_poly.pdbx_seq_one_letter_code
_entity_poly.pdbx_strand_id
1 'polypeptide(L)'
;MNSITINNNSIERKLYNNQPVVTFKDIDLVHERVSGTARRNFYKNQKHFIENEDYYLVTVENAKCTNFVHSNLPPKGQYLFTESGYLMLVKSFTDDLAWEVQRQLVNSYFRLKEETYEQLEIEPHKLEKKTYKGKPVMTVRDIVYLTGQTRDSLNWAIKRDGLGLLLQGRSLEDFREENSFVLGATRRLNILFNEDVYRLTKNQNIPGEKRIRINEYFNNSSIPREEKSIKVKDVEILQKVENLNALYFLIQRFGIDEKMKGDITEIISEKYVELGFLDHKCRDLRVHTLEGWNLGCKFQNYKMMIINN
;
A
#
# COMPACT_ATOMS: atom_id res chain seq x y z
N MET A 1 13.51 13.90 6.86
CA MET A 1 12.57 15.05 6.82
C MET A 1 12.66 15.64 5.43
N ASN A 2 11.56 15.63 4.67
CA ASN A 2 11.54 15.97 3.24
C ASN A 2 11.00 17.40 3.08
N SER A 3 11.92 18.36 3.06
CA SER A 3 11.60 19.78 2.91
C SER A 3 11.70 20.22 1.45
N ILE A 4 10.76 21.07 1.04
CA ILE A 4 10.65 21.67 -0.29
C ILE A 4 10.84 23.17 -0.10
N THR A 5 11.73 23.76 -0.90
CA THR A 5 11.93 25.22 -0.88
C THR A 5 10.97 25.89 -1.85
N ILE A 6 10.12 26.77 -1.33
CA ILE A 6 9.21 27.63 -2.10
C ILE A 6 9.51 29.07 -1.68
N ASN A 7 9.81 29.94 -2.65
CA ASN A 7 10.16 31.34 -2.38
C ASN A 7 11.16 31.49 -1.20
N ASN A 8 12.30 30.81 -1.28
CA ASN A 8 13.35 30.76 -0.25
C ASN A 8 12.93 30.24 1.14
N ASN A 9 11.67 29.81 1.30
CA ASN A 9 11.15 29.26 2.53
C ASN A 9 11.07 27.73 2.41
N SER A 10 11.62 27.02 3.40
CA SER A 10 11.59 25.56 3.43
C SER A 10 10.33 25.08 4.15
N ILE A 11 9.47 24.36 3.44
CA ILE A 11 8.26 23.73 4.00
C ILE A 11 8.33 22.22 3.90
N GLU A 12 7.86 21.53 4.92
CA GLU A 12 7.76 20.07 4.88
C GLU A 12 6.56 19.61 4.05
N ARG A 13 6.75 18.55 3.26
CA ARG A 13 5.64 17.90 2.57
C ARG A 13 4.75 17.17 3.58
N LYS A 14 3.48 17.51 3.63
CA LYS A 14 2.47 16.91 4.51
C LYS A 14 1.47 16.14 3.67
N LEU A 15 1.16 14.92 4.10
CA LEU A 15 0.21 14.03 3.43
C LEU A 15 -0.96 13.73 4.35
N TYR A 16 -2.18 13.95 3.89
CA TYR A 16 -3.41 13.55 4.56
C TYR A 16 -4.24 12.71 3.59
N ASN A 17 -4.65 11.51 4.00
CA ASN A 17 -5.35 10.56 3.11
C ASN A 17 -4.63 10.33 1.76
N ASN A 18 -3.30 10.18 1.78
CA ASN A 18 -2.43 10.07 0.59
C ASN A 18 -2.49 11.27 -0.37
N GLN A 19 -3.02 12.42 0.07
CA GLN A 19 -3.04 13.65 -0.72
C GLN A 19 -2.10 14.71 -0.09
N PRO A 20 -1.33 15.45 -0.91
CA PRO A 20 -0.53 16.58 -0.43
C PRO A 20 -1.44 17.69 0.11
N VAL A 21 -1.12 18.16 1.32
CA VAL A 21 -1.88 19.21 2.00
C VAL A 21 -0.97 20.27 2.60
N VAL A 22 -1.46 21.50 2.70
CA VAL A 22 -0.76 22.62 3.36
C VAL A 22 -1.58 23.19 4.52
N THR A 23 -0.92 23.79 5.50
CA THR A 23 -1.57 24.46 6.63
C THR A 23 -1.60 25.98 6.40
N PHE A 24 -2.41 26.71 7.18
CA PHE A 24 -2.37 28.18 7.19
C PHE A 24 -0.97 28.75 7.41
N LYS A 25 -0.19 28.11 8.29
CA LYS A 25 1.18 28.55 8.60
C LYS A 25 2.10 28.40 7.39
N ASP A 26 1.97 27.30 6.65
CA ASP A 26 2.76 27.08 5.43
C ASP A 26 2.40 28.12 4.37
N ILE A 27 1.10 28.41 4.19
CA ILE A 27 0.62 29.41 3.23
C ILE A 27 1.12 30.81 3.59
N ASP A 28 0.96 31.24 4.84
CA ASP A 28 1.44 32.55 5.29
C ASP A 28 2.96 32.66 5.12
N LEU A 29 3.70 31.58 5.41
CA LEU A 29 5.17 31.55 5.31
C LEU A 29 5.65 31.73 3.86
N VAL A 30 5.17 30.89 2.93
CA VAL A 30 5.66 30.91 1.54
C VAL A 30 5.24 32.16 0.77
N HIS A 31 4.13 32.79 1.17
CA HIS A 31 3.65 34.07 0.63
C HIS A 31 4.18 35.30 1.40
N GLU A 32 5.07 35.11 2.37
CA GLU A 32 5.65 36.18 3.21
C GLU A 32 4.58 37.07 3.87
N ARG A 33 3.45 36.48 4.25
CA ARG A 33 2.34 37.17 4.92
C ARG A 33 2.49 37.10 6.44
N VAL A 34 1.95 38.13 7.10
CA VAL A 34 1.81 38.12 8.55
C VAL A 34 0.97 36.91 8.96
N SER A 35 1.42 36.18 9.98
CA SER A 35 0.74 34.99 10.48
C SER A 35 -0.75 35.26 10.77
N GLY A 36 -1.62 34.40 10.25
CA GLY A 36 -3.07 34.50 10.36
C GLY A 36 -3.76 35.19 9.17
N THR A 37 -3.02 35.63 8.15
CA THR A 37 -3.60 36.25 6.94
C THR A 37 -4.42 35.24 6.14
N ALA A 38 -3.84 34.07 5.83
CA ALA A 38 -4.54 32.99 5.15
C ALA A 38 -5.77 32.53 5.94
N ARG A 39 -5.65 32.44 7.27
CA ARG A 39 -6.75 32.10 8.18
C ARG A 39 -7.90 33.10 8.04
N ARG A 40 -7.61 34.40 8.12
CA ARG A 40 -8.63 35.46 7.99
C ARG A 40 -9.34 35.38 6.64
N ASN A 41 -8.59 35.17 5.55
CA ASN A 41 -9.16 35.11 4.20
C ASN A 41 -10.01 33.85 3.98
N PHE A 42 -9.63 32.72 4.57
CA PHE A 42 -10.45 31.52 4.58
C PHE A 42 -11.80 31.77 5.25
N TYR A 43 -11.81 32.28 6.49
CA TYR A 43 -13.09 32.54 7.20
C TYR A 43 -13.97 33.56 6.47
N LYS A 44 -13.38 34.58 5.83
CA LYS A 44 -14.14 35.57 5.04
C LYS A 44 -14.84 34.93 3.82
N ASN A 45 -14.22 33.92 3.22
CA ASN A 45 -14.69 33.29 1.98
C ASN A 45 -15.20 31.86 2.19
N GLN A 46 -15.37 31.41 3.44
CA GLN A 46 -15.60 30.01 3.81
C GLN A 46 -16.79 29.38 3.07
N LYS A 47 -17.83 30.18 2.76
CA LYS A 47 -19.01 29.77 1.99
C LYS A 47 -18.71 29.20 0.59
N HIS A 48 -17.51 29.45 0.06
CA HIS A 48 -17.07 28.97 -1.25
C HIS A 48 -16.20 27.71 -1.18
N PHE A 49 -15.88 27.24 0.03
CA PHE A 49 -15.03 26.06 0.23
C PHE A 49 -15.88 24.85 0.56
N ILE A 50 -15.47 23.69 0.03
CA ILE A 50 -16.13 22.40 0.28
C ILE A 50 -15.25 21.56 1.21
N GLU A 51 -15.82 21.11 2.33
CA GLU A 51 -15.13 20.22 3.26
C GLU A 51 -14.95 18.82 2.63
N ASN A 52 -13.78 18.22 2.82
CA ASN A 52 -13.29 16.99 2.20
C ASN A 52 -12.94 17.07 0.70
N GLU A 53 -13.06 18.25 0.08
CA GLU A 53 -12.58 18.51 -1.28
C GLU A 53 -11.48 19.57 -1.25
N ASP A 54 -11.79 20.76 -0.73
CA ASP A 54 -10.86 21.87 -0.64
C ASP A 54 -10.05 21.84 0.65
N TYR A 55 -10.65 21.37 1.74
CA TYR A 55 -9.99 21.31 3.03
C TYR A 55 -10.49 20.17 3.89
N TYR A 56 -9.66 19.77 4.84
CA TYR A 56 -9.99 18.84 5.91
C TYR A 56 -9.89 19.53 7.26
N LEU A 57 -10.87 19.31 8.13
CA LEU A 57 -10.83 19.71 9.53
C LEU A 57 -10.36 18.53 10.39
N VAL A 58 -9.12 18.59 10.86
CA VAL A 58 -8.55 17.56 11.74
C VAL A 58 -8.77 17.95 13.20
N THR A 59 -9.64 17.22 13.88
CA THR A 59 -9.90 17.34 15.32
C THR A 59 -8.99 16.41 16.12
N VAL A 60 -8.96 16.60 17.45
CA VAL A 60 -8.18 15.76 18.38
C VAL A 60 -8.53 14.26 18.25
N GLU A 61 -9.79 13.95 17.94
CA GLU A 61 -10.25 12.56 17.75
C GLU A 61 -9.66 11.92 16.48
N ASN A 62 -9.48 12.70 15.41
CA ASN A 62 -9.00 12.23 14.09
C ASN A 62 -7.47 12.42 13.90
N ALA A 63 -6.80 13.08 14.85
CA ALA A 63 -5.37 13.41 14.81
C ALA A 63 -4.43 12.19 14.79
N LYS A 64 -4.92 11.03 15.28
CA LYS A 64 -4.15 9.78 15.36
C LYS A 64 -3.74 9.22 13.98
N CYS A 65 -4.29 9.77 12.90
CA CYS A 65 -4.04 9.33 11.52
C CYS A 65 -2.91 10.11 10.81
N THR A 66 -2.20 11.02 11.50
CA THR A 66 -1.18 11.89 10.88
C THR A 66 0.08 12.03 11.73
N ASN A 67 1.26 11.99 11.10
CA ASN A 67 2.56 12.08 11.80
C ASN A 67 3.04 13.53 12.06
N PHE A 68 2.39 14.53 11.46
CA PHE A 68 2.80 15.95 11.54
C PHE A 68 1.81 16.83 12.34
N VAL A 69 0.68 16.25 12.77
CA VAL A 69 -0.26 16.92 13.66
C VAL A 69 0.07 16.48 15.08
N HIS A 70 0.84 17.31 15.79
CA HIS A 70 1.29 17.00 17.15
C HIS A 70 0.15 17.07 18.18
N SER A 71 0.41 16.53 19.37
CA SER A 71 -0.46 16.48 20.56
C SER A 71 -0.97 17.86 21.07
N ASN A 72 -0.49 18.97 20.51
CA ASN A 72 -0.93 20.33 20.82
C ASN A 72 -1.91 20.86 19.76
N LEU A 73 -2.91 20.07 19.40
CA LEU A 73 -3.99 20.52 18.54
C LEU A 73 -4.82 21.60 19.24
N PRO A 74 -5.18 22.69 18.54
CA PRO A 74 -6.17 23.62 19.06
C PRO A 74 -7.48 22.85 19.36
N PRO A 75 -8.23 23.22 20.42
CA PRO A 75 -9.52 22.59 20.72
C PRO A 75 -10.53 22.64 19.56
N LYS A 76 -10.34 23.58 18.62
CA LYS A 76 -11.16 23.77 17.43
C LYS A 76 -10.68 23.00 16.19
N GLY A 77 -9.63 22.18 16.31
CA GLY A 77 -9.02 21.44 15.22
C GLY A 77 -8.05 22.26 14.35
N GLN A 78 -7.40 21.58 13.41
CA GLN A 78 -6.45 22.12 12.44
C GLN A 78 -7.00 21.96 11.02
N TYR A 79 -6.94 23.02 10.23
CA TYR A 79 -7.32 22.99 8.82
C TYR A 79 -6.13 22.59 7.95
N LEU A 80 -6.37 21.65 7.04
CA LEU A 80 -5.45 21.17 6.02
C LEU A 80 -6.07 21.44 4.66
N PHE A 81 -5.34 22.09 3.75
CA PHE A 81 -5.83 22.48 2.44
C PHE A 81 -5.24 21.59 1.36
N THR A 82 -6.09 21.08 0.47
CA THR A 82 -5.69 20.37 -0.75
C THR A 82 -5.19 21.37 -1.81
N GLU A 83 -4.77 20.89 -2.98
CA GLU A 83 -4.41 21.77 -4.10
C GLU A 83 -5.57 22.72 -4.45
N SER A 84 -6.81 22.22 -4.54
CA SER A 84 -7.97 23.03 -4.88
C SER A 84 -8.28 24.08 -3.81
N GLY A 85 -8.22 23.70 -2.53
CA GLY A 85 -8.47 24.65 -1.44
C GLY A 85 -7.38 25.71 -1.31
N TYR A 86 -6.11 25.34 -1.53
CA TYR A 86 -5.04 26.32 -1.63
C TYR A 86 -5.32 27.33 -2.75
N LEU A 87 -5.65 26.85 -3.95
CA LEU A 87 -5.98 27.69 -5.10
C LEU A 87 -7.17 28.62 -4.81
N MET A 88 -8.20 28.11 -4.13
CA MET A 88 -9.36 28.89 -3.72
C MET A 88 -9.01 29.98 -2.72
N LEU A 89 -8.08 29.71 -1.80
CA LEU A 89 -7.64 30.68 -0.80
C LEU A 89 -6.79 31.80 -1.44
N VAL A 90 -5.83 31.44 -2.27
CA VAL A 90 -4.90 32.42 -2.89
C VAL A 90 -5.54 33.25 -3.99
N LYS A 91 -6.77 32.95 -4.45
CA LYS A 91 -7.58 33.88 -5.28
C LYS A 91 -7.72 35.27 -4.68
N SER A 92 -7.60 35.38 -3.36
CA SER A 92 -7.65 36.65 -2.64
C SER A 92 -6.31 37.39 -2.56
N PHE A 93 -5.21 36.78 -3.01
CA PHE A 93 -3.88 37.38 -3.08
C PHE A 93 -3.66 37.89 -4.51
N THR A 94 -3.48 39.20 -4.68
CA THR A 94 -3.50 39.86 -6.01
C THR A 94 -2.16 40.47 -6.40
N ASP A 95 -1.09 40.17 -5.66
CA ASP A 95 0.26 40.69 -5.84
C ASP A 95 1.15 39.74 -6.66
N ASP A 96 2.18 40.28 -7.30
CA ASP A 96 3.07 39.53 -8.19
C ASP A 96 3.79 38.37 -7.48
N LEU A 97 4.13 38.54 -6.21
CA LEU A 97 4.73 37.49 -5.38
C LEU A 97 3.79 36.29 -5.26
N ALA A 98 2.50 36.52 -5.03
CA ALA A 98 1.52 35.45 -4.91
C ALA A 98 1.40 34.63 -6.20
N TRP A 99 1.52 35.26 -7.37
CA TRP A 99 1.52 34.57 -8.66
C TRP A 99 2.74 33.65 -8.82
N GLU A 100 3.92 34.12 -8.42
CA GLU A 100 5.15 33.34 -8.47
C GLU A 100 5.10 32.15 -7.50
N VAL A 101 4.77 32.42 -6.23
CA VAL A 101 4.64 31.40 -5.18
C VAL A 101 3.59 30.37 -5.55
N GLN A 102 2.45 30.79 -6.13
CA GLN A 102 1.42 29.87 -6.59
C GLN A 102 1.94 28.90 -7.65
N ARG A 103 2.67 29.38 -8.66
CA ARG A 103 3.25 28.49 -9.68
C ARG A 103 4.28 27.53 -9.10
N GLN A 104 5.18 28.04 -8.25
CA GLN A 104 6.21 27.22 -7.60
C GLN A 104 5.57 26.15 -6.73
N LEU A 105 4.59 26.50 -5.89
CA LEU A 105 3.97 25.59 -4.96
C LEU A 105 3.07 24.55 -5.67
N VAL A 106 2.32 24.94 -6.71
CA VAL A 106 1.55 23.97 -7.50
C VAL A 106 2.47 22.98 -8.22
N ASN A 107 3.52 23.46 -8.90
CA ASN A 107 4.39 22.58 -9.68
C ASN A 107 5.31 21.72 -8.80
N SER A 108 5.81 22.30 -7.71
CA SER A 108 6.86 21.70 -6.88
C SER A 108 6.38 21.19 -5.53
N TYR A 109 5.09 21.31 -5.17
CA TYR A 109 4.53 20.73 -3.93
C TYR A 109 3.36 19.78 -4.24
N PHE A 110 2.36 20.26 -4.99
CA PHE A 110 1.14 19.51 -5.28
C PHE A 110 1.27 18.54 -6.46
N ARG A 111 1.89 18.99 -7.57
CA ARG A 111 2.04 18.20 -8.81
C ARG A 111 3.25 17.28 -8.84
N LEU A 112 3.99 17.21 -7.73
CA LEU A 112 5.01 16.19 -7.57
C LEU A 112 4.36 14.81 -7.57
N LYS A 113 4.52 14.11 -8.69
CA LYS A 113 4.18 12.69 -8.81
C LYS A 113 4.83 11.94 -7.65
N GLU A 114 4.09 11.01 -7.06
CA GLU A 114 4.59 10.14 -5.98
C GLU A 114 5.91 9.44 -6.37
N GLU A 115 6.13 9.24 -7.68
CA GLU A 115 7.36 8.72 -8.30
C GLU A 115 8.64 9.47 -7.89
N THR A 116 8.57 10.77 -7.56
CA THR A 116 9.77 11.57 -7.20
C THR A 116 10.10 11.55 -5.70
N TYR A 117 9.19 11.10 -4.83
CA TYR A 117 9.40 11.12 -3.37
C TYR A 117 9.64 9.74 -2.76
N GLU A 118 9.38 8.67 -3.51
CA GLU A 118 10.07 7.39 -3.26
C GLU A 118 11.57 7.48 -3.62
N GLN A 119 12.00 8.54 -4.33
CA GLN A 119 13.37 8.80 -4.75
C GLN A 119 14.15 9.82 -3.89
N LEU A 120 13.57 10.37 -2.81
CA LEU A 120 14.28 11.32 -1.93
C LEU A 120 14.56 10.79 -0.51
N GLU A 121 14.16 9.56 -0.21
CA GLU A 121 14.93 8.70 0.71
C GLU A 121 16.02 8.01 -0.11
N ILE A 122 17.18 8.66 -0.25
CA ILE A 122 18.39 7.99 -0.69
C ILE A 122 19.34 7.91 0.52
N GLU A 123 19.23 6.83 1.29
CA GLU A 123 20.12 5.73 0.89
C GLU A 123 19.41 5.03 -0.27
N PRO A 124 20.05 4.87 -1.44
CA PRO A 124 19.37 4.36 -2.62
C PRO A 124 18.69 3.06 -2.20
N HIS A 125 17.38 2.91 -2.44
CA HIS A 125 16.66 1.69 -2.06
C HIS A 125 17.48 0.50 -2.55
N LYS A 126 18.20 -0.12 -1.63
CA LYS A 126 19.19 -1.12 -1.97
C LYS A 126 18.41 -2.41 -2.03
N LEU A 127 18.49 -3.06 -3.18
CA LEU A 127 17.87 -4.36 -3.38
C LEU A 127 18.64 -5.40 -2.55
N GLU A 128 18.28 -5.49 -1.26
CA GLU A 128 18.83 -6.49 -0.35
C GLU A 128 18.00 -7.76 -0.40
N LYS A 129 18.70 -8.90 -0.38
CA LYS A 129 18.10 -10.21 -0.44
C LYS A 129 17.30 -10.45 0.83
N LYS A 130 15.99 -10.63 0.67
CA LYS A 130 15.07 -10.90 1.77
C LYS A 130 14.66 -12.34 1.74
N THR A 131 14.47 -12.93 2.91
CA THR A 131 13.98 -14.29 3.04
C THR A 131 12.72 -14.37 3.89
N TYR A 132 11.91 -15.38 3.63
CA TYR A 132 10.82 -15.76 4.52
C TYR A 132 10.76 -17.27 4.58
N LYS A 133 10.85 -17.81 5.80
CA LYS A 133 11.02 -19.25 6.05
C LYS A 133 12.17 -19.83 5.23
N GLY A 134 13.28 -19.09 5.15
CA GLY A 134 14.49 -19.47 4.40
C GLY A 134 14.38 -19.40 2.86
N LYS A 135 13.25 -18.95 2.30
CA LYS A 135 13.07 -18.80 0.85
C LYS A 135 13.22 -17.34 0.42
N PRO A 136 13.87 -17.05 -0.73
CA PRO A 136 14.03 -15.68 -1.21
C PRO A 136 12.68 -15.07 -1.61
N VAL A 137 12.44 -13.84 -1.16
CA VAL A 137 11.21 -13.07 -1.41
C VAL A 137 11.54 -11.61 -1.72
N MET A 138 10.67 -10.93 -2.46
CA MET A 138 10.72 -9.49 -2.69
C MET A 138 9.50 -8.80 -2.09
N THR A 139 9.66 -7.54 -1.70
CA THR A 139 8.54 -6.69 -1.28
C THR A 139 8.02 -5.88 -2.48
N VAL A 140 6.83 -5.29 -2.33
CA VAL A 140 6.31 -4.35 -3.35
C VAL A 140 7.29 -3.20 -3.59
N ARG A 141 8.01 -2.71 -2.56
CA ARG A 141 9.02 -1.65 -2.69
C ARG A 141 10.19 -2.07 -3.58
N ASP A 142 10.61 -3.34 -3.50
CA ASP A 142 11.66 -3.89 -4.38
C ASP A 142 11.20 -3.92 -5.85
N ILE A 143 9.93 -4.24 -6.08
CA ILE A 143 9.34 -4.25 -7.43
C ILE A 143 9.18 -2.84 -7.99
N VAL A 144 8.75 -1.88 -7.17
CA VAL A 144 8.72 -0.46 -7.54
C VAL A 144 10.11 -0.01 -7.98
N TYR A 145 11.13 -0.29 -7.17
CA TYR A 145 12.52 0.04 -7.49
C TYR A 145 12.99 -0.58 -8.81
N LEU A 146 12.68 -1.86 -9.04
CA LEU A 146 13.09 -2.56 -10.25
C LEU A 146 12.33 -2.09 -11.48
N THR A 147 11.01 -1.93 -11.40
CA THR A 147 10.15 -1.71 -12.57
C THR A 147 9.91 -0.23 -12.87
N GLY A 148 9.96 0.64 -11.85
CA GLY A 148 9.53 2.04 -11.93
C GLY A 148 8.01 2.22 -11.96
N GLN A 149 7.24 1.16 -11.72
CA GLN A 149 5.78 1.25 -11.64
C GLN A 149 5.34 1.84 -10.31
N THR A 150 4.18 2.49 -10.32
CA THR A 150 3.57 3.00 -9.09
C THR A 150 3.15 1.86 -8.18
N ARG A 151 3.29 2.10 -6.87
CA ARG A 151 2.88 1.15 -5.82
C ARG A 151 1.42 0.72 -5.95
N ASP A 152 0.53 1.64 -6.33
CA ASP A 152 -0.90 1.35 -6.49
C ASP A 152 -1.20 0.46 -7.68
N SER A 153 -0.54 0.67 -8.82
CA SER A 153 -0.65 -0.22 -9.99
C SER A 153 -0.24 -1.65 -9.62
N LEU A 154 0.87 -1.78 -8.90
CA LEU A 154 1.37 -3.06 -8.43
C LEU A 154 0.42 -3.72 -7.43
N ASN A 155 -0.06 -2.98 -6.43
CA ASN A 155 -1.02 -3.50 -5.45
C ASN A 155 -2.32 -3.97 -6.12
N TRP A 156 -2.81 -3.23 -7.12
CA TRP A 156 -3.97 -3.63 -7.90
C TRP A 156 -3.72 -4.92 -8.67
N ALA A 157 -2.59 -5.02 -9.38
CA ALA A 157 -2.23 -6.24 -10.12
C ALA A 157 -2.08 -7.46 -9.19
N ILE A 158 -1.41 -7.27 -8.05
CA ILE A 158 -1.23 -8.30 -7.03
C ILE A 158 -2.58 -8.79 -6.51
N LYS A 159 -3.53 -7.88 -6.23
CA LYS A 159 -4.88 -8.23 -5.78
C LYS A 159 -5.71 -8.92 -6.86
N ARG A 160 -5.63 -8.46 -8.10
CA ARG A 160 -6.34 -9.05 -9.24
C ARG A 160 -5.87 -10.48 -9.52
N ASP A 161 -4.56 -10.69 -9.51
CA ASP A 161 -3.94 -11.95 -9.92
C ASP A 161 -3.69 -12.90 -8.73
N GLY A 162 -3.99 -12.46 -7.49
CA GLY A 162 -3.83 -13.25 -6.28
C GLY A 162 -2.37 -13.59 -6.00
N LEU A 163 -1.47 -12.62 -6.07
CA LEU A 163 -0.03 -12.82 -5.95
C LEU A 163 0.50 -12.58 -4.53
N GLY A 164 1.54 -13.34 -4.17
CA GLY A 164 2.28 -13.14 -2.94
C GLY A 164 1.65 -13.73 -1.68
N LEU A 165 2.19 -13.35 -0.53
CA LEU A 165 1.75 -13.75 0.79
C LEU A 165 1.64 -12.52 1.68
N LEU A 166 0.45 -12.30 2.23
CA LEU A 166 0.20 -11.21 3.17
C LEU A 166 0.64 -11.65 4.57
N LEU A 167 1.61 -10.94 5.13
CA LEU A 167 2.14 -11.13 6.47
C LEU A 167 1.49 -10.15 7.45
N GLN A 168 1.13 -10.65 8.62
CA GLN A 168 0.59 -9.89 9.75
C GLN A 168 0.93 -10.60 11.08
N GLY A 169 1.09 -9.83 12.16
CA GLY A 169 1.34 -10.37 13.50
C GLY A 169 2.60 -11.23 13.52
N ARG A 170 2.50 -12.46 14.04
CA ARG A 170 3.63 -13.38 14.17
C ARG A 170 4.36 -13.68 12.86
N SER A 171 3.62 -13.88 11.76
CA SER A 171 4.23 -14.09 10.43
C SER A 171 5.05 -12.90 9.93
N LEU A 172 4.67 -11.68 10.35
CA LEU A 172 5.43 -10.47 10.04
C LEU A 172 6.63 -10.30 10.97
N GLU A 173 6.52 -10.75 12.22
CA GLU A 173 7.64 -10.81 13.17
C GLU A 173 8.70 -11.80 12.70
N ASP A 174 8.32 -13.02 12.32
CA ASP A 174 9.22 -14.04 11.75
C ASP A 174 9.99 -13.47 10.54
N PHE A 175 9.30 -12.75 9.66
CA PHE A 175 9.92 -12.07 8.53
C PHE A 175 10.90 -10.96 8.97
N ARG A 176 10.58 -10.18 10.00
CA ARG A 176 11.48 -9.14 10.51
C ARG A 176 12.70 -9.71 11.19
N GLU A 177 12.58 -10.85 11.86
CA GLU A 177 13.70 -11.57 12.45
C GLU A 177 14.67 -12.05 11.36
N GLU A 178 14.15 -12.61 10.26
CA GLU A 178 14.98 -13.00 9.10
C GLU A 178 15.58 -11.79 8.35
N ASN A 179 14.98 -10.60 8.48
CA ASN A 179 15.33 -9.41 7.70
C ASN A 179 15.47 -8.17 8.58
N SER A 180 16.40 -8.20 9.54
CA SER A 180 16.59 -7.15 10.54
C SER A 180 16.87 -5.74 9.96
N PHE A 181 17.35 -5.67 8.72
CA PHE A 181 17.56 -4.42 7.97
C PHE A 181 16.26 -3.76 7.47
N VAL A 182 15.14 -4.50 7.42
CA VAL A 182 13.83 -3.96 7.02
C VAL A 182 13.19 -3.25 8.21
N LEU A 183 13.57 -1.98 8.39
CA LEU A 183 13.02 -1.11 9.43
C LEU A 183 11.73 -0.45 8.94
N GLY A 184 10.60 -0.69 9.59
CA GLY A 184 9.34 -0.02 9.24
C GLY A 184 8.13 -0.40 10.10
N ALA A 185 7.31 0.60 10.43
CA ALA A 185 6.10 0.47 11.24
C ALA A 185 4.87 -0.05 10.45
N THR A 186 5.06 -1.06 9.60
CA THR A 186 3.95 -1.67 8.84
C THR A 186 3.21 -2.70 9.70
N ARG A 187 1.87 -2.65 9.69
CA ARG A 187 1.04 -3.67 10.37
C ARG A 187 0.80 -4.90 9.48
N ARG A 188 0.93 -4.73 8.17
CA ARG A 188 0.77 -5.75 7.14
C ARG A 188 1.81 -5.54 6.05
N LEU A 189 2.35 -6.62 5.52
CA LEU A 189 3.32 -6.58 4.42
C LEU A 189 3.02 -7.69 3.43
N ASN A 190 2.94 -7.37 2.14
CA ASN A 190 2.86 -8.39 1.10
C ASN A 190 4.28 -8.72 0.60
N ILE A 191 4.62 -10.00 0.61
CA ILE A 191 5.87 -10.53 0.08
C ILE A 191 5.59 -11.37 -1.16
N LEU A 192 6.51 -11.34 -2.13
CA LEU A 192 6.38 -11.97 -3.43
C LEU A 192 7.51 -12.99 -3.61
N PHE A 193 7.18 -14.22 -3.93
CA PHE A 193 8.17 -15.23 -4.31
C PHE A 193 8.59 -15.05 -5.78
N ASN A 194 9.64 -15.76 -6.22
CA ASN A 194 10.14 -15.69 -7.60
C ASN A 194 9.02 -15.83 -8.64
N GLU A 195 8.14 -16.81 -8.48
CA GLU A 195 7.02 -17.06 -9.39
C GLU A 195 6.03 -15.88 -9.44
N ASP A 196 5.72 -15.28 -8.28
CA ASP A 196 4.85 -14.10 -8.21
C ASP A 196 5.46 -12.91 -8.95
N VAL A 197 6.76 -12.68 -8.76
CA VAL A 197 7.50 -11.61 -9.44
C VAL A 197 7.56 -11.88 -10.94
N TYR A 198 7.83 -13.12 -11.35
CA TYR A 198 7.83 -13.49 -12.75
C TYR A 198 6.48 -13.24 -13.41
N ARG A 199 5.36 -13.62 -12.76
CA ARG A 199 4.01 -13.36 -13.29
C ARG A 199 3.70 -11.88 -13.43
N LEU A 200 4.02 -11.11 -12.38
CA LEU A 200 3.83 -9.67 -12.37
C LEU A 200 4.64 -8.97 -13.48
N THR A 201 5.77 -9.56 -13.87
CA THR A 201 6.71 -9.00 -14.85
C THR A 201 6.61 -9.61 -16.26
N LYS A 202 5.93 -10.76 -16.42
CA LYS A 202 5.83 -11.53 -17.68
C LYS A 202 5.17 -10.74 -18.81
N ASN A 203 4.07 -10.06 -18.50
CA ASN A 203 3.25 -9.32 -19.46
C ASN A 203 3.68 -7.85 -19.61
N GLN A 204 4.74 -7.45 -18.92
CA GLN A 204 5.23 -6.08 -18.91
C GLN A 204 6.46 -6.01 -19.81
N ASN A 205 6.54 -4.95 -20.62
CA ASN A 205 7.65 -4.67 -21.54
C ASN A 205 8.89 -4.21 -20.76
N ILE A 206 9.32 -5.03 -19.79
CA ILE A 206 10.40 -4.73 -18.87
C ILE A 206 11.73 -4.91 -19.62
N PRO A 207 12.58 -3.87 -19.63
CA PRO A 207 13.92 -3.93 -20.19
C PRO A 207 14.70 -5.18 -19.72
N GLY A 208 15.42 -5.83 -20.63
CA GLY A 208 16.13 -7.10 -20.35
C GLY A 208 17.06 -7.05 -19.14
N GLU A 209 17.75 -5.92 -18.92
CA GLU A 209 18.63 -5.69 -17.77
C GLU A 209 17.92 -5.84 -16.41
N LYS A 210 16.67 -5.41 -16.32
CA LYS A 210 15.87 -5.53 -15.08
C LYS A 210 15.46 -6.98 -14.82
N ARG A 211 15.21 -7.76 -15.88
CA ARG A 211 14.95 -9.21 -15.78
C ARG A 211 16.18 -9.97 -15.28
N ILE A 212 17.37 -9.58 -15.74
CA ILE A 212 18.64 -10.16 -15.26
C ILE A 212 18.81 -9.93 -13.76
N ARG A 213 18.58 -8.70 -13.27
CA ARG A 213 18.67 -8.40 -11.81
C ARG A 213 17.67 -9.21 -10.97
N ILE A 214 16.44 -9.40 -11.45
CA ILE A 214 15.44 -10.26 -10.79
C ILE A 214 15.95 -11.69 -10.73
N ASN A 215 16.45 -12.21 -11.85
CA ASN A 215 17.01 -13.55 -11.91
C ASN A 215 18.20 -13.71 -10.96
N GLU A 216 19.15 -12.78 -10.93
CA GLU A 216 20.29 -12.81 -10.01
C GLU A 216 19.84 -12.82 -8.54
N TYR A 217 18.84 -12.01 -8.19
CA TYR A 217 18.29 -11.95 -6.84
C TYR A 217 17.77 -13.30 -6.35
N PHE A 218 17.02 -14.00 -7.21
CA PHE A 218 16.41 -15.29 -6.85
C PHE A 218 17.34 -16.50 -7.10
N ASN A 219 18.21 -16.45 -8.12
CA ASN A 219 19.09 -17.55 -8.55
C ASN A 219 20.35 -17.72 -7.70
N ASN A 220 20.75 -16.75 -6.87
CA ASN A 220 21.84 -16.94 -5.90
C ASN A 220 21.39 -17.79 -4.68
N SER A 221 20.48 -18.72 -4.91
CA SER A 221 19.97 -19.66 -3.92
C SER A 221 20.18 -21.04 -4.50
N SER A 222 21.04 -21.81 -3.85
CA SER A 222 21.25 -23.24 -4.01
C SER A 222 19.98 -24.03 -3.64
N ILE A 223 18.85 -23.73 -4.27
CA ILE A 223 17.58 -24.43 -4.10
C ILE A 223 17.48 -25.35 -5.31
N PRO A 224 17.50 -26.68 -5.12
CA PRO A 224 17.23 -27.62 -6.19
C PRO A 224 15.92 -27.23 -6.86
N ARG A 225 15.90 -27.16 -8.19
CA ARG A 225 14.65 -27.29 -8.93
C ARG A 225 14.12 -28.69 -8.60
N GLU A 226 13.30 -28.81 -7.56
CA GLU A 226 12.49 -30.01 -7.39
C GLU A 226 11.56 -30.03 -8.60
N GLU A 227 11.92 -30.80 -9.62
CA GLU A 227 10.96 -31.35 -10.56
C GLU A 227 10.00 -32.22 -9.74
N LYS A 228 8.98 -31.58 -9.15
CA LYS A 228 7.90 -32.32 -8.52
C LYS A 228 7.10 -32.97 -9.63
N SER A 229 7.30 -34.26 -9.83
CA SER A 229 6.40 -35.08 -10.62
C SER A 229 5.00 -34.98 -10.00
N ILE A 230 4.04 -34.46 -10.76
CA ILE A 230 2.64 -34.36 -10.31
C ILE A 230 2.16 -35.78 -10.02
N LYS A 231 1.71 -36.02 -8.79
CA LYS A 231 1.06 -37.28 -8.43
C LYS A 231 -0.44 -37.12 -8.64
N VAL A 232 -1.14 -38.22 -8.93
CA VAL A 232 -2.62 -38.26 -8.99
C VAL A 232 -3.25 -37.60 -7.75
N LYS A 233 -2.61 -37.76 -6.58
CA LYS A 233 -3.01 -37.13 -5.32
C LYS A 233 -3.03 -35.60 -5.36
N ASP A 234 -2.17 -34.95 -6.15
CA ASP A 234 -2.14 -33.49 -6.25
C ASP A 234 -3.36 -32.95 -7.01
N VAL A 235 -3.78 -33.65 -8.07
CA VAL A 235 -5.01 -33.33 -8.82
C VAL A 235 -6.25 -33.56 -7.94
N GLU A 236 -6.29 -34.63 -7.15
CA GLU A 236 -7.37 -34.87 -6.19
C GLU A 236 -7.46 -33.80 -5.11
N ILE A 237 -6.32 -33.32 -4.59
CA ILE A 237 -6.26 -32.21 -3.64
C ILE A 237 -6.82 -30.95 -4.29
N LEU A 238 -6.42 -30.63 -5.53
CA LEU A 238 -6.93 -29.47 -6.25
C LEU A 238 -8.46 -29.52 -6.39
N GLN A 239 -9.02 -30.66 -6.79
CA GLN A 239 -10.46 -30.83 -6.92
C GLN A 239 -11.19 -30.64 -5.58
N LYS A 240 -10.63 -31.15 -4.48
CA LYS A 240 -11.20 -30.95 -3.14
C LYS A 240 -11.23 -29.47 -2.77
N VAL A 241 -10.14 -28.74 -3.02
CA VAL A 241 -10.03 -27.31 -2.72
C VAL A 241 -10.98 -26.49 -3.60
N GLU A 242 -11.16 -26.84 -4.86
CA GLU A 242 -12.16 -26.22 -5.75
C GLU A 242 -13.59 -26.42 -5.25
N ASN A 243 -13.92 -27.62 -4.79
CA ASN A 243 -15.23 -27.93 -4.21
C ASN A 243 -15.49 -27.13 -2.92
N LEU A 244 -14.46 -26.99 -2.06
CA LEU A 244 -14.55 -26.17 -0.85
C LEU A 244 -14.76 -24.69 -1.19
N ASN A 245 -14.05 -24.17 -2.20
CA ASN A 245 -14.22 -22.79 -2.67
C ASN A 245 -15.66 -22.57 -3.16
N ALA A 246 -16.18 -23.50 -3.98
CA ALA A 246 -17.55 -23.43 -4.47
C ALA A 246 -18.57 -23.48 -3.32
N LEU A 247 -18.37 -24.35 -2.33
CA LEU A 247 -19.23 -24.44 -1.15
C LEU A 247 -19.24 -23.13 -0.38
N TYR A 248 -18.07 -22.54 -0.12
CA TYR A 248 -17.96 -21.24 0.54
C TYR A 248 -18.72 -20.15 -0.23
N PHE A 249 -18.55 -20.06 -1.56
CA PHE A 249 -19.27 -19.09 -2.39
C PHE A 249 -20.78 -19.27 -2.37
N LEU A 250 -21.27 -20.52 -2.34
CA LEU A 250 -22.71 -20.81 -2.27
C LEU A 250 -23.30 -20.34 -0.93
N ILE A 251 -22.63 -20.60 0.19
CA ILE A 251 -23.04 -20.16 1.54
C ILE A 251 -23.22 -18.65 1.63
N GLN A 252 -22.34 -17.88 0.98
CA GLN A 252 -22.46 -16.42 0.95
C GLN A 252 -23.70 -15.92 0.20
N ARG A 253 -24.26 -16.74 -0.70
CA ARG A 253 -25.44 -16.41 -1.52
C ARG A 253 -26.76 -16.90 -0.93
N PHE A 254 -26.73 -17.81 0.03
CA PHE A 254 -27.94 -18.25 0.71
C PHE A 254 -28.43 -17.18 1.71
N GLY A 255 -29.75 -17.10 1.87
CA GLY A 255 -30.42 -16.23 2.84
C GLY A 255 -30.32 -16.75 4.28
N ILE A 256 -29.13 -17.21 4.69
CA ILE A 256 -28.81 -17.65 6.05
C ILE A 256 -28.20 -16.51 6.84
N ASP A 257 -28.34 -16.55 8.17
CA ASP A 257 -27.80 -15.50 9.04
C ASP A 257 -26.26 -15.53 9.10
N GLU A 258 -25.65 -14.39 9.44
CA GLU A 258 -24.19 -14.21 9.45
C GLU A 258 -23.48 -15.10 10.48
N LYS A 259 -24.14 -15.44 11.59
CA LYS A 259 -23.55 -16.33 12.61
C LYS A 259 -23.42 -17.73 12.06
N MET A 260 -24.48 -18.24 11.44
CA MET A 260 -24.52 -19.54 10.79
C MET A 260 -23.57 -19.61 9.59
N LYS A 261 -23.44 -18.53 8.79
CA LYS A 261 -22.38 -18.44 7.77
C LYS A 261 -20.99 -18.58 8.38
N GLY A 262 -20.73 -17.92 9.50
CA GLY A 262 -19.47 -18.01 10.22
C GLY A 262 -19.19 -19.41 10.76
N ASP A 263 -20.19 -20.10 11.31
CA ASP A 263 -20.05 -21.48 11.81
C ASP A 263 -19.74 -22.47 10.67
N ILE A 264 -20.45 -22.34 9.53
CA ILE A 264 -20.17 -23.19 8.37
C ILE A 264 -18.80 -22.85 7.75
N THR A 265 -18.41 -21.58 7.74
CA THR A 265 -17.08 -21.15 7.27
C THR A 265 -15.98 -21.74 8.14
N GLU A 266 -16.20 -21.87 9.44
CA GLU A 266 -15.26 -22.54 10.36
C GLU A 266 -15.04 -24.01 9.98
N ILE A 267 -16.12 -24.74 9.68
CA ILE A 267 -16.07 -26.14 9.23
C ILE A 267 -15.32 -26.26 7.90
N ILE A 268 -15.56 -25.34 6.96
CA ILE A 268 -14.83 -25.29 5.69
C ILE A 268 -13.34 -25.00 5.93
N SER A 269 -13.03 -24.05 6.81
CA SER A 269 -11.66 -23.66 7.12
C SER A 269 -10.85 -24.81 7.73
N GLU A 270 -11.48 -25.67 8.54
CA GLU A 270 -10.87 -26.88 9.06
C GLU A 270 -10.41 -27.82 7.94
N LYS A 271 -11.21 -27.96 6.88
CA LYS A 271 -10.81 -28.75 5.70
C LYS A 271 -9.65 -28.14 4.94
N TYR A 272 -9.56 -26.80 4.87
CA TYR A 272 -8.36 -26.17 4.32
C TYR A 272 -7.13 -26.38 5.21
N VAL A 273 -7.28 -26.42 6.55
CA VAL A 273 -6.16 -26.75 7.45
C VAL A 273 -5.68 -28.19 7.24
N GLU A 274 -6.61 -29.16 7.14
CA GLU A 274 -6.28 -30.57 6.86
C GLU A 274 -5.54 -30.74 5.52
N LEU A 275 -5.94 -29.98 4.50
CA LEU A 275 -5.29 -29.98 3.18
C LEU A 275 -4.01 -29.13 3.14
N GLY A 276 -3.66 -28.47 4.25
CA GLY A 276 -2.48 -27.63 4.36
C GLY A 276 -2.57 -26.32 3.59
N PHE A 277 -3.77 -25.78 3.32
CA PHE A 277 -4.02 -24.48 2.68
C PHE A 277 -4.20 -23.33 3.68
N LEU A 278 -4.59 -23.62 4.93
CA LEU A 278 -4.64 -22.67 6.04
C LEU A 278 -3.79 -23.16 7.22
N ASP A 279 -3.34 -22.23 8.06
CA ASP A 279 -2.57 -22.54 9.26
C ASP A 279 -3.47 -22.82 10.48
N HIS A 280 -4.68 -22.22 10.51
CA HIS A 280 -5.65 -22.38 11.60
C HIS A 280 -7.09 -22.19 11.09
N LYS A 281 -8.07 -22.64 11.89
CA LYS A 281 -9.50 -22.46 11.58
C LYS A 281 -9.87 -20.98 11.69
N CYS A 282 -10.80 -20.53 10.84
CA CYS A 282 -11.31 -19.17 10.86
C CYS A 282 -12.76 -19.11 10.40
N ARG A 283 -13.47 -18.04 10.79
CA ARG A 283 -14.88 -17.83 10.47
C ARG A 283 -15.11 -16.90 9.28
N ASP A 284 -14.04 -16.41 8.65
CA ASP A 284 -14.11 -15.44 7.57
C ASP A 284 -12.98 -15.64 6.53
N LEU A 285 -13.37 -16.10 5.34
CA LEU A 285 -12.47 -16.36 4.20
C LEU A 285 -12.62 -15.31 3.09
N ARG A 286 -13.18 -14.12 3.38
CA ARG A 286 -13.29 -13.05 2.38
C ARG A 286 -11.91 -12.54 1.99
N VAL A 287 -11.71 -12.18 0.73
CA VAL A 287 -10.40 -11.78 0.17
C VAL A 287 -9.75 -10.58 0.89
N HIS A 288 -10.50 -9.79 1.65
CA HIS A 288 -9.95 -8.68 2.45
C HIS A 288 -9.44 -9.09 3.85
N THR A 289 -9.70 -10.34 4.28
CA THR A 289 -9.11 -10.92 5.48
C THR A 289 -7.73 -11.51 5.16
N LEU A 290 -6.92 -11.71 6.20
CA LEU A 290 -5.59 -12.28 6.07
C LEU A 290 -5.66 -13.72 5.54
N GLU A 291 -6.56 -14.50 6.14
CA GLU A 291 -6.79 -15.91 5.84
C GLU A 291 -7.36 -16.08 4.44
N GLY A 292 -8.37 -15.28 4.08
CA GLY A 292 -9.00 -15.32 2.76
C GLY A 292 -8.03 -14.90 1.64
N TRP A 293 -7.21 -13.87 1.87
CA TRP A 293 -6.16 -13.49 0.93
C TRP A 293 -5.14 -14.61 0.72
N ASN A 294 -4.54 -15.10 1.82
CA ASN A 294 -3.48 -16.10 1.75
C ASN A 294 -3.97 -17.44 1.18
N LEU A 295 -5.22 -17.83 1.50
CA LEU A 295 -5.87 -18.99 0.88
C LEU A 295 -5.96 -18.83 -0.63
N GLY A 296 -6.43 -17.66 -1.11
CA GLY A 296 -6.55 -17.37 -2.53
C GLY A 296 -5.21 -17.47 -3.27
N CYS A 297 -4.16 -16.83 -2.72
CA CYS A 297 -2.81 -16.89 -3.29
C CYS A 297 -2.26 -18.31 -3.34
N LYS A 298 -2.40 -19.06 -2.24
CA LYS A 298 -1.92 -20.44 -2.15
C LYS A 298 -2.65 -21.37 -3.11
N PHE A 299 -3.97 -21.18 -3.25
CA PHE A 299 -4.78 -21.90 -4.22
C PHE A 299 -4.35 -21.64 -5.66
N GLN A 300 -4.16 -20.37 -6.04
CA GLN A 300 -3.70 -20.03 -7.40
C GLN A 300 -2.32 -20.60 -7.69
N ASN A 301 -1.40 -20.53 -6.73
CA ASN A 301 -0.06 -21.11 -6.89
C ASN A 301 -0.11 -22.63 -7.04
N TYR A 302 -0.95 -23.32 -6.26
CA TYR A 302 -1.14 -24.76 -6.37
C TYR A 302 -1.78 -25.17 -7.71
N LYS A 303 -2.82 -24.46 -8.15
CA LYS A 303 -3.48 -24.69 -9.44
C LYS A 303 -2.52 -24.53 -10.61
N MET A 304 -1.71 -23.48 -10.60
CA MET A 304 -0.75 -23.23 -11.68
C MET A 304 0.41 -24.22 -11.70
N MET A 305 0.86 -24.70 -10.53
CA MET A 305 1.84 -25.78 -10.45
C MET A 305 1.34 -27.05 -11.16
N ILE A 306 0.04 -27.31 -11.11
CA ILE A 306 -0.57 -28.46 -11.78
C ILE A 306 -0.75 -28.22 -13.29
N ILE A 307 -1.11 -26.99 -13.71
CA ILE A 307 -1.39 -26.65 -15.12
C ILE A 307 -0.12 -26.52 -15.98
N ASN A 308 1.00 -26.04 -15.40
CA ASN A 308 2.21 -25.70 -16.15
C ASN A 308 3.25 -26.84 -16.27
N ASN A 309 2.95 -28.03 -15.73
CA ASN A 309 3.74 -29.26 -15.93
C ASN A 309 3.01 -30.18 -16.91
#